data_AF-A0A7X8RMM6-F1
#
_entry.id   AF-A0A7X8RMM6-F1
#
_cell.length_a   1.000
_cell.length_b   1.000
_cell.length_c   1.000
_cell.angle_alpha   90.00
_cell.angle_beta   90.00
_cell.angle_gamma   90.00
#
_symmetry.space_group_name_H-M   'P 1'
#
loop_
_entity.id
_entity.type
_entity.pdbx_description
1 polymer ?
#
loop_
_entity_poly.entity_id
_entity_poly.type
_entity_poly.pdbx_seq_one_letter_code
_entity_poly.pdbx_strand_id
1 'polypeptide(L)'
;MKKNIGIWIDTSQAYIIKLSNNKHSIKKIESNIETRERIPGESKKYGRFGGQYITYEKNRQNRRNEQTNHFLKDLLKEINNCDSLVLFGPSKMKKLLEKEIKNNMQLSHKIVGIANSDLLTENQMVAWVKNFYKINLTQSTHP
;
A
#
# COMPACT_ATOMS: atom_id res chain seq x y z
N MET A 1 -22.04 -0.88 -13.90
CA MET A 1 -20.73 -0.39 -14.41
C MET A 1 -19.65 -0.82 -13.43
N LYS A 2 -18.52 -1.36 -13.92
CA LYS A 2 -17.48 -1.92 -13.05
C LYS A 2 -16.49 -0.85 -12.59
N LYS A 3 -16.39 -0.63 -11.28
CA LYS A 3 -15.44 0.25 -10.60
C LYS A 3 -14.17 -0.52 -10.29
N ASN A 4 -13.22 -0.46 -11.22
CA ASN A 4 -11.93 -1.12 -11.08
C ASN A 4 -10.93 -0.18 -10.41
N ILE A 5 -10.24 -0.66 -9.38
CA ILE A 5 -9.23 0.12 -8.66
C ILE A 5 -7.89 -0.62 -8.71
N GLY A 6 -6.83 0.11 -9.03
CA GLY A 6 -5.46 -0.31 -8.76
C GLY A 6 -4.85 0.48 -7.62
N ILE A 7 -4.15 -0.18 -6.71
CA ILE A 7 -3.36 0.47 -5.67
C ILE A 7 -1.89 0.15 -5.92
N TRP A 8 -1.13 1.18 -6.26
CA TRP A 8 0.33 1.12 -6.15
C TRP A 8 0.72 1.56 -4.74
N ILE A 9 1.55 0.78 -4.04
CA ILE A 9 1.96 1.09 -2.68
C ILE A 9 3.44 0.77 -2.43
N ASP A 10 4.13 1.70 -1.82
CA ASP A 10 5.48 1.51 -1.30
C ASP A 10 5.55 1.80 0.22
N THR A 11 6.75 2.05 0.74
CA THR A 11 6.93 2.39 2.15
C THR A 11 6.64 3.85 2.49
N SER A 12 6.66 4.76 1.52
CA SER A 12 6.49 6.20 1.75
C SER A 12 5.09 6.69 1.38
N GLN A 13 4.43 6.09 0.39
CA GLN A 13 3.20 6.58 -0.21
C GLN A 13 2.41 5.48 -0.94
N ALA A 14 1.16 5.79 -1.24
CA ALA A 14 0.28 4.97 -2.06
C ALA A 14 -0.47 5.83 -3.07
N TYR A 15 -0.73 5.24 -4.24
CA TYR A 15 -1.54 5.82 -5.29
C TYR A 15 -2.74 4.93 -5.55
N ILE A 16 -3.93 5.50 -5.43
CA ILE A 16 -5.20 4.86 -5.75
C ILE A 16 -5.61 5.31 -7.15
N ILE A 17 -5.60 4.38 -8.10
CA ILE A 17 -6.01 4.59 -9.49
C ILE A 17 -7.41 4.03 -9.65
N LYS A 18 -8.41 4.90 -9.83
CA LYS A 18 -9.80 4.51 -10.07
C LYS A 18 -10.08 4.58 -11.57
N LEU A 19 -10.53 3.48 -12.16
CA LEU A 19 -10.95 3.41 -13.57
C LEU A 19 -12.48 3.40 -13.66
N SER A 20 -13.06 4.32 -14.44
CA SER A 20 -14.50 4.38 -14.70
C SER A 20 -14.78 4.94 -16.10
N ASN A 21 -15.51 4.18 -16.92
CA ASN A 21 -16.05 4.61 -18.21
C ASN A 21 -15.04 5.40 -19.09
N ASN A 22 -13.89 4.77 -19.39
CA ASN A 22 -12.74 5.34 -20.13
C ASN A 22 -11.98 6.49 -19.44
N LYS A 23 -12.47 7.00 -18.31
CA LYS A 23 -11.76 7.98 -17.47
C LYS A 23 -11.01 7.27 -16.35
N HIS A 24 -10.00 7.96 -15.84
CA HIS A 24 -9.26 7.53 -14.67
C HIS A 24 -9.07 8.72 -13.72
N SER A 25 -9.02 8.44 -12.42
CA SER A 25 -8.59 9.40 -11.42
C SER A 25 -7.51 8.78 -10.54
N ILE A 26 -6.59 9.62 -10.09
CA ILE A 26 -5.47 9.24 -9.24
C ILE A 26 -5.62 10.00 -7.93
N LYS A 27 -5.47 9.30 -6.80
CA LYS A 27 -5.39 9.90 -5.47
C LYS A 27 -4.13 9.40 -4.78
N LYS A 28 -3.27 10.34 -4.37
CA LYS A 28 -2.07 10.06 -3.59
C LYS A 28 -2.40 10.09 -2.09
N ILE A 29 -1.84 9.16 -1.33
CA ILE A 29 -1.88 9.13 0.13
C ILE A 29 -0.44 8.95 0.63
N GLU A 30 0.03 9.86 1.46
CA GLU A 30 1.33 9.78 2.12
C GLU A 30 1.25 8.82 3.32
N SER A 31 2.28 8.00 3.53
CA SER A 31 2.32 7.08 4.67
C SER A 31 2.59 7.79 5.99
N ASN A 32 3.30 8.94 5.94
CA ASN A 32 3.81 9.65 7.12
C ASN A 32 4.54 8.75 8.12
N ILE A 33 5.11 7.61 7.67
CA ILE A 33 5.84 6.69 8.53
C ILE A 33 7.23 7.26 8.79
N GLU A 34 7.56 7.44 10.06
CA GLU A 34 8.82 8.04 10.50
C GLU A 34 9.98 7.04 10.32
N THR A 35 10.81 7.28 9.31
CA THR A 35 11.90 6.37 8.95
C THR A 35 13.23 6.72 9.61
N ARG A 36 13.52 8.00 9.89
CA ARG A 36 14.79 8.45 10.48
C ARG A 36 14.57 9.51 11.55
N GLU A 37 14.70 9.13 12.81
CA GLU A 37 15.12 10.08 13.85
C GLU A 37 16.65 10.10 13.77
N ARG A 38 17.24 11.25 13.39
CA ARG A 38 18.65 11.50 13.72
C ARG A 38 18.68 11.63 15.24
N ILE A 39 19.32 10.70 15.92
CA ILE A 39 19.70 10.89 17.31
C ILE A 39 20.85 11.92 17.27
N PRO A 40 20.65 13.17 17.72
CA PRO A 40 21.77 14.10 17.82
C PRO A 40 22.65 13.61 18.97
N GLY A 41 23.87 13.14 18.66
CA GLY A 41 24.87 12.79 19.68
C GLY A 41 25.45 11.38 19.63
N GLU A 42 25.47 10.69 18.48
CA GLU A 42 26.19 9.42 18.33
C GLU A 42 27.73 9.63 18.33
N SER A 43 28.24 10.02 19.50
CA SER A 43 29.65 9.89 19.85
C SER A 43 29.85 8.47 20.34
N LYS A 44 30.53 7.65 19.53
CA LYS A 44 31.08 6.32 19.86
C LYS A 44 31.22 6.08 21.37
N LYS A 45 30.31 5.33 22.03
CA LYS A 45 30.60 4.76 23.37
C LYS A 45 29.92 3.40 23.56
N TYR A 46 30.71 2.36 23.33
CA TYR A 46 30.59 1.09 24.04
C TYR A 46 30.41 1.38 25.53
N GLY A 47 29.22 1.18 26.08
CA GLY A 47 28.98 1.48 27.49
C GLY A 47 27.60 1.08 27.99
N ARG A 48 27.45 -0.18 28.42
CA ARG A 48 26.47 -0.60 29.44
C ARG A 48 25.04 0.01 29.30
N PHE A 49 24.26 -0.36 28.29
CA PHE A 49 22.85 0.06 28.20
C PHE A 49 21.89 -1.12 28.30
N GLY A 50 21.77 -1.66 29.52
CA GLY A 50 20.68 -2.57 29.90
C GLY A 50 19.39 -1.79 30.15
N GLY A 51 18.27 -2.25 29.57
CA GLY A 51 16.93 -1.69 29.82
C GLY A 51 16.53 -0.49 28.96
N GLN A 52 17.19 0.68 29.11
CA GLN A 52 16.72 1.92 28.46
C GLN A 52 16.81 1.90 26.93
N TYR A 53 17.87 1.32 26.36
CA TYR A 53 18.00 1.15 24.91
C TYR A 53 16.91 0.22 24.35
N ILE A 54 16.61 -0.87 25.06
CA ILE A 54 15.56 -1.82 24.68
C ILE A 54 14.18 -1.14 24.70
N THR A 55 13.91 -0.31 25.71
CA THR A 55 12.66 0.46 25.80
C THR A 55 12.51 1.49 24.69
N TYR A 56 13.59 2.21 24.33
CA TYR A 56 13.58 3.18 23.23
C TYR A 56 13.28 2.49 21.88
N GLU A 57 13.99 1.41 21.56
CA GLU A 57 13.77 0.62 20.34
C GLU A 57 12.34 0.07 20.26
N LYS A 58 11.80 -0.43 21.38
CA LYS A 58 10.42 -0.92 21.47
C LYS A 58 9.39 0.18 21.21
N ASN A 59 9.57 1.36 21.82
CA ASN A 59 8.67 2.50 21.63
C ASN A 59 8.68 2.98 20.18
N ARG A 60 9.86 3.05 19.55
CA ARG A 60 10.01 3.42 18.15
C ARG A 60 9.32 2.43 17.22
N GLN A 61 9.46 1.13 17.48
CA GLN A 61 8.80 0.09 16.69
C GLN A 61 7.27 0.18 16.82
N ASN A 62 6.76 0.42 18.04
CA ASN A 62 5.33 0.58 18.28
C ASN A 62 4.76 1.76 17.48
N ARG A 63 5.42 2.93 17.52
CA ARG A 63 5.00 4.12 16.76
C ARG A 63 4.93 3.86 15.26
N ARG A 64 5.93 3.16 14.70
CA ARG A 64 5.93 2.78 13.27
C ARG A 64 4.79 1.83 12.92
N ASN A 65 4.50 0.86 13.78
CA ASN A 65 3.40 -0.07 13.58
C ASN A 65 2.06 0.68 13.58
N GLU A 66 1.87 1.62 14.52
CA GLU A 66 0.68 2.47 14.59
C GLU A 66 0.52 3.32 13.32
N GLN A 67 1.58 4.03 12.89
CA GLN A 67 1.57 4.82 11.65
C GLN A 67 1.23 3.96 10.43
N THR A 68 1.82 2.77 10.33
CA THR A 68 1.52 1.81 9.26
C THR A 68 0.04 1.42 9.28
N ASN A 69 -0.50 1.07 10.45
CA ASN A 69 -1.91 0.71 10.59
C ASN A 69 -2.84 1.87 10.23
N HIS A 70 -2.50 3.11 10.61
CA HIS A 70 -3.25 4.30 10.22
C HIS A 70 -3.27 4.48 8.69
N PHE A 71 -2.11 4.38 8.05
CA PHE A 71 -1.98 4.48 6.60
C PHE A 71 -2.81 3.42 5.87
N LEU A 72 -2.77 2.16 6.32
CA LEU A 72 -3.58 1.07 5.74
C LEU A 72 -5.08 1.31 5.93
N LYS A 73 -5.50 1.80 7.11
CA LYS A 73 -6.91 2.14 7.36
C LYS A 73 -7.41 3.27 6.45
N ASP A 74 -6.59 4.28 6.18
CA ASP A 74 -6.98 5.37 5.30
C ASP A 74 -7.11 4.91 3.85
N LEU A 75 -6.27 3.97 3.41
CA LEU A 75 -6.44 3.30 2.12
C LEU A 75 -7.76 2.52 2.03
N LEU A 76 -8.13 1.78 3.08
CA LEU A 76 -9.38 1.01 3.13
C LEU A 76 -10.62 1.89 3.00
N LYS A 77 -10.64 3.06 3.66
CA LYS A 77 -11.77 4.01 3.58
C LYS A 77 -12.03 4.48 2.14
N GLU A 78 -10.97 4.67 1.37
CA GLU A 78 -11.05 5.20 0.00
C GLU A 78 -11.53 4.18 -1.05
N ILE A 79 -11.39 2.89 -0.75
CA ILE A 79 -11.69 1.80 -1.70
C ILE A 79 -12.94 1.01 -1.34
N ASN A 80 -13.70 1.41 -0.31
CA ASN A 80 -14.84 0.63 0.18
C ASN A 80 -15.91 0.35 -0.91
N ASN A 81 -16.05 1.26 -1.88
CA ASN A 81 -17.03 1.19 -2.97
C ASN A 81 -16.40 0.83 -4.33
N CYS A 82 -15.58 -0.24 -4.39
CA CYS A 82 -15.07 -0.80 -5.64
C CYS A 82 -15.71 -2.16 -5.98
N ASP A 83 -15.61 -2.59 -7.22
CA ASP A 83 -16.03 -3.93 -7.67
C ASP A 83 -14.84 -4.89 -7.76
N SER A 84 -13.66 -4.36 -8.08
CA SER A 84 -12.43 -5.14 -8.13
C SER A 84 -11.21 -4.29 -7.79
N LEU A 85 -10.20 -4.96 -7.24
CA LEU A 85 -9.00 -4.35 -6.72
C LEU A 85 -7.75 -5.13 -7.13
N VAL A 86 -6.76 -4.44 -7.68
CA VAL A 86 -5.40 -4.98 -7.90
C VAL A 86 -4.40 -4.25 -7.02
N LEU A 87 -3.53 -4.99 -6.33
CA LEU A 87 -2.47 -4.45 -5.48
C LEU A 87 -1.11 -4.62 -6.15
N PHE A 88 -0.32 -3.56 -6.24
CA PHE A 88 1.01 -3.65 -6.83
C PHE A 88 1.98 -2.66 -6.18
N GLY A 89 3.27 -2.83 -6.44
CA GLY A 89 4.31 -1.97 -5.87
C GLY A 89 5.61 -2.70 -5.57
N PRO A 90 6.71 -1.95 -5.34
CA PRO A 90 8.03 -2.51 -5.06
C PRO A 90 8.15 -3.07 -3.64
N SER A 91 7.39 -2.52 -2.70
CA SER A 91 7.53 -2.83 -1.28
C SER A 91 6.78 -4.10 -0.86
N LYS A 92 7.10 -4.62 0.33
CA LYS A 92 6.29 -5.62 1.05
C LYS A 92 4.96 -5.03 1.56
N MET A 93 4.80 -3.70 1.53
CA MET A 93 3.59 -3.00 1.99
C MET A 93 2.30 -3.52 1.33
N LYS A 94 2.36 -3.94 0.05
CA LYS A 94 1.22 -4.55 -0.64
C LYS A 94 0.68 -5.82 0.04
N LYS A 95 1.55 -6.62 0.67
CA LYS A 95 1.14 -7.83 1.42
C LYS A 95 0.50 -7.47 2.77
N LEU A 96 0.94 -6.38 3.39
CA LEU A 96 0.30 -5.88 4.61
C LEU A 96 -1.10 -5.36 4.29
N LEU A 97 -1.23 -4.58 3.21
CA LEU A 97 -2.52 -4.10 2.73
C LEU A 97 -3.46 -5.25 2.32
N GLU A 98 -2.94 -6.26 1.62
CA GLU A 98 -3.68 -7.48 1.30
C GLU A 98 -4.28 -8.12 2.56
N LYS A 99 -3.47 -8.28 3.61
CA LYS A 99 -3.92 -8.88 4.87
C LYS A 99 -5.04 -8.06 5.51
N GLU A 100 -4.88 -6.73 5.55
CA GLU A 100 -5.90 -5.83 6.09
C GLU A 100 -7.21 -5.87 5.27
N ILE A 101 -7.11 -5.95 3.95
CA ILE A 101 -8.28 -6.11 3.07
C ILE A 101 -8.96 -7.46 3.29
N LYS A 102 -8.19 -8.55 3.44
CA LYS A 102 -8.72 -9.90 3.70
C LYS A 102 -9.47 -9.97 5.03
N ASN A 103 -9.05 -9.20 6.03
CA ASN A 103 -9.75 -9.06 7.30
C ASN A 103 -11.07 -8.29 7.18
N ASN A 104 -11.29 -7.53 6.09
CA ASN A 104 -12.52 -6.80 5.82
C ASN A 104 -13.43 -7.63 4.89
N MET A 105 -14.53 -8.17 5.44
CA MET A 105 -15.49 -9.02 4.69
C MET A 105 -16.06 -8.36 3.43
N GLN A 106 -16.17 -7.03 3.39
CA GLN A 106 -16.72 -6.30 2.24
C GLN A 106 -15.72 -6.20 1.07
N LEU A 107 -14.42 -6.34 1.34
CA LEU A 107 -13.35 -6.13 0.37
C LEU A 107 -12.54 -7.40 0.10
N SER A 108 -12.60 -8.40 0.96
CA SER A 108 -11.80 -9.65 0.88
C SER A 108 -11.94 -10.36 -0.47
N HIS A 109 -13.14 -10.41 -1.02
CA HIS A 109 -13.45 -11.07 -2.30
C HIS A 109 -13.17 -10.19 -3.53
N LYS A 110 -12.79 -8.93 -3.34
CA LYS A 110 -12.60 -7.96 -4.43
C LYS A 110 -11.16 -7.92 -4.95
N ILE A 111 -10.21 -8.52 -4.23
CA ILE A 111 -8.82 -8.63 -4.71
C ILE A 111 -8.78 -9.59 -5.89
N VAL A 112 -8.45 -9.06 -7.08
CA VAL A 112 -8.31 -9.83 -8.32
C VAL A 112 -6.86 -10.15 -8.66
N GLY A 113 -5.89 -9.51 -8.00
CA GLY A 113 -4.48 -9.80 -8.25
C GLY A 113 -3.53 -9.00 -7.37
N ILE A 114 -2.33 -9.54 -7.24
CA ILE A 114 -1.21 -8.91 -6.52
C ILE A 114 0.04 -9.05 -7.39
N ALA A 115 0.74 -7.95 -7.62
CA ALA A 115 1.94 -7.95 -8.45
C ALA A 115 3.10 -7.20 -7.80
N ASN A 116 4.32 -7.60 -8.14
CA ASN A 116 5.49 -6.76 -7.93
C ASN A 116 5.60 -5.77 -9.10
N SER A 117 6.14 -4.59 -8.83
CA SER A 117 6.47 -3.59 -9.84
C SER A 117 7.64 -2.75 -9.38
N ASP A 118 8.36 -2.16 -10.32
CA ASP A 118 9.37 -1.14 -10.01
C ASP A 118 8.72 0.16 -9.52
N LEU A 119 9.58 1.17 -9.29
CA LEU A 119 9.14 2.55 -9.14
C LEU A 119 8.52 3.02 -10.45
N LEU A 120 7.26 3.44 -10.40
CA LEU A 120 6.51 3.90 -11.55
C LEU A 120 6.12 5.36 -11.37
N THR A 121 6.03 6.10 -12.46
CA THR A 121 5.36 7.40 -12.49
C THR A 121 3.84 7.23 -12.50
N GLU A 122 3.08 8.26 -12.15
CA GLU A 122 1.61 8.22 -12.15
C GLU A 122 1.02 7.72 -13.47
N ASN A 123 1.54 8.20 -14.61
CA ASN A 123 1.10 7.77 -15.94
C ASN A 123 1.39 6.27 -16.19
N GLN A 124 2.55 5.79 -15.76
CA GLN A 124 2.92 4.37 -15.88
C GLN A 124 2.05 3.50 -14.97
N MET A 125 1.72 3.96 -13.75
CA MET A 125 0.79 3.26 -12.86
C MET A 125 -0.59 3.12 -13.51
N VAL A 126 -1.11 4.20 -14.11
CA VAL A 126 -2.39 4.16 -14.84
C VAL A 126 -2.34 3.18 -16.00
N ALA A 127 -1.27 3.22 -16.81
CA ALA A 127 -1.09 2.32 -17.93
C ALA A 127 -1.04 0.85 -17.47
N TRP A 128 -0.33 0.59 -16.36
CA TRP A 128 -0.22 -0.73 -15.76
C TRP A 128 -1.59 -1.27 -15.34
N VAL A 129 -2.38 -0.48 -14.61
CA VAL A 129 -3.72 -0.87 -14.15
C VAL A 129 -4.66 -1.08 -15.33
N LYS A 130 -4.64 -0.20 -16.33
CA LYS A 130 -5.43 -0.37 -17.56
C LYS A 130 -5.07 -1.67 -18.28
N ASN A 131 -3.78 -1.99 -18.39
CA ASN A 131 -3.31 -3.21 -19.04
C ASN A 131 -3.75 -4.46 -18.27
N PHE A 132 -3.59 -4.46 -16.94
CA PHE A 132 -4.04 -5.54 -16.07
C PHE A 132 -5.53 -5.87 -16.29
N TYR A 133 -6.40 -4.87 -16.30
CA TYR A 133 -7.83 -5.10 -16.50
C TYR A 133 -8.21 -5.42 -17.95
N LYS A 134 -7.44 -4.99 -18.95
CA LYS A 134 -7.65 -5.42 -20.35
C LYS A 134 -7.33 -6.90 -20.54
N ILE A 135 -6.18 -7.35 -20.01
CA ILE A 135 -5.72 -8.73 -20.11
C ILE A 135 -6.71 -9.71 -19.44
N ASN A 136 -7.35 -9.29 -18.35
CA ASN A 136 -8.34 -10.12 -17.67
C ASN A 136 -9.71 -10.14 -18.38
N LEU A 137 -10.06 -9.15 -19.22
CA LEU A 137 -11.31 -9.16 -19.99
C LEU A 137 -11.26 -10.13 -21.18
N THR A 138 -10.08 -10.41 -21.72
CA THR A 138 -9.90 -11.35 -22.84
C THR A 138 -9.91 -12.83 -22.42
N GLN A 139 -9.93 -13.13 -21.12
CA GLN A 139 -9.93 -14.52 -20.60
C GLN A 139 -11.34 -15.07 -20.30
N SER A 140 -12.40 -14.27 -20.40
CA SER A 140 -13.79 -14.76 -20.19
C SER A 140 -14.54 -15.05 -21.50
N THR A 141 -13.86 -15.05 -22.64
CA THR A 141 -14.45 -15.37 -23.94
C THR A 141 -13.65 -16.49 -24.59
N HIS A 142 -13.86 -17.73 -24.14
CA HIS A 142 -13.77 -18.87 -25.03
C HIS A 142 -14.92 -19.85 -24.73
N PRO A 143 -15.52 -20.42 -25.79
CA PRO A 143 -16.85 -21.06 -25.81
C PRO A 143 -16.90 -22.41 -25.10
#